data_AF-A0A849G1G5-F1
#
_entry.id   AF-A0A849G1G5-F1
#
_cell.length_a   1.000
_cell.length_b   1.000
_cell.length_c   1.000
_cell.angle_alpha   90.00
_cell.angle_beta   90.00
_cell.angle_gamma   90.00
#
_symmetry.space_group_name_H-M   'P 1'
#
loop_
_entity.id
_entity.type
_entity.pdbx_description
1 polymer ?
#
loop_
_entity_poly.entity_id
_entity_poly.type
_entity_poly.pdbx_seq_one_letter_code
_entity_poly.pdbx_strand_id
1 'polypeptide(L)'
;MKSAEELGVEAPEYVYDYTMVNQETGDERVITSKEYMDEKWWERKDWKLDKERTGKARKIKDGYEPPITDFSFQSEEGDEASYLFLENENPVLLVINYDVEKASNEMKEISTLSEACIAKGIDVFGLSASPMASIETFRHDYQLAFPYYQGDEKVLKTIVRANPGVLLLKDATILGKWPSSSLPTMSDLSERINNN
;
A
#
# COMPACT_ATOMS: atom_id res chain seq x y z
N MET A 1 -1.36 -16.59 -4.16
CA MET A 1 -0.51 -15.90 -3.17
C MET A 1 -0.10 -16.92 -2.13
N LYS A 2 1.19 -17.10 -1.88
CA LYS A 2 1.69 -18.12 -0.95
C LYS A 2 1.66 -17.61 0.49
N SER A 3 1.26 -18.44 1.46
CA SER A 3 1.20 -18.07 2.88
C SER A 3 2.60 -17.93 3.49
N ALA A 4 2.71 -17.29 4.67
CA ALA A 4 3.98 -17.19 5.41
C ALA A 4 4.61 -18.57 5.70
N GLU A 5 3.78 -19.61 5.86
CA GLU A 5 4.21 -21.02 6.00
C GLU A 5 4.90 -21.55 4.74
N GLU A 6 4.47 -21.12 3.56
CA GLU A 6 5.07 -21.54 2.28
C GLU A 6 6.38 -20.79 1.95
N LEU A 7 6.67 -19.69 2.64
CA LEU A 7 7.88 -18.87 2.48
C LEU A 7 8.94 -19.13 3.57
N GLY A 8 8.63 -19.94 4.58
CA GLY A 8 9.56 -20.27 5.67
C GLY A 8 9.94 -19.07 6.56
N VAL A 9 9.09 -18.03 6.60
CA VAL A 9 9.31 -16.82 7.40
C VAL A 9 8.39 -16.80 8.61
N GLU A 10 8.90 -16.38 9.76
CA GLU A 10 8.11 -16.32 11.00
C GLU A 10 7.08 -15.18 10.96
N ALA A 11 5.82 -15.50 11.27
CA ALA A 11 4.73 -14.54 11.39
C ALA A 11 4.91 -13.62 12.61
N PRO A 12 4.36 -12.38 12.58
CA PRO A 12 4.42 -11.49 13.73
C PRO A 12 3.69 -12.08 14.94
N GLU A 13 4.36 -12.07 16.10
CA GLU A 13 3.78 -12.55 17.35
C GLU A 13 3.14 -11.38 18.13
N TYR A 14 1.86 -11.53 18.44
CA TYR A 14 1.10 -10.62 19.30
C TYR A 14 0.81 -11.29 20.64
N VAL A 15 0.89 -10.52 21.73
CA VAL A 15 0.45 -10.95 23.06
C VAL A 15 -0.50 -9.94 23.65
N TYR A 16 -1.37 -10.39 24.55
CA TYR A 16 -2.21 -9.51 25.35
C TYR A 16 -1.52 -9.23 26.69
N ASP A 17 -1.64 -8.00 27.20
CA ASP A 17 -1.22 -7.69 28.57
C ASP A 17 -2.38 -7.96 29.53
N TYR A 18 -2.18 -8.91 30.44
CA TYR A 18 -3.12 -9.32 31.47
C TYR A 18 -2.75 -8.68 32.81
N THR A 19 -3.71 -7.97 33.40
CA THR A 19 -3.56 -7.38 34.72
C THR A 19 -4.02 -8.40 35.77
N MET A 20 -3.09 -8.92 36.56
CA MET A 20 -3.36 -9.84 37.67
C MET A 20 -3.37 -9.07 38.99
N VAL A 21 -4.35 -9.36 39.85
CA VAL A 21 -4.50 -8.74 41.17
C VAL A 21 -4.50 -9.82 42.24
N ASN A 22 -3.59 -9.69 43.20
CA ASN A 22 -3.52 -10.56 44.36
C ASN A 22 -4.71 -10.29 45.29
N GLN A 23 -5.45 -11.32 45.65
CA GLN A 23 -6.67 -11.21 46.45
C GLN A 23 -6.40 -11.07 47.96
N GLU A 24 -5.19 -11.41 48.42
CA GLU A 24 -4.82 -11.36 49.83
C GLU A 24 -4.07 -10.06 50.18
N THR A 25 -3.17 -9.61 49.30
CA THR A 25 -2.35 -8.41 49.52
C THR A 25 -2.86 -7.17 48.78
N GLY A 26 -3.68 -7.35 47.75
CA GLY A 26 -4.11 -6.28 46.84
C GLY A 26 -3.03 -5.87 45.82
N ASP A 27 -1.91 -6.59 45.77
CA ASP A 27 -0.82 -6.29 44.83
C ASP A 27 -1.24 -6.53 43.38
N GLU A 28 -0.75 -5.68 42.48
CA GLU A 28 -1.03 -5.76 41.05
C GLU A 28 0.23 -6.14 40.27
N ARG A 29 0.07 -7.03 39.28
CA ARG A 29 1.12 -7.38 38.34
C ARG A 29 0.57 -7.51 36.94
N VAL A 30 1.23 -6.84 35.99
CA VAL A 30 0.94 -7.00 34.57
C VAL A 30 1.84 -8.09 34.02
N ILE A 31 1.24 -9.09 33.38
CA ILE A 31 1.92 -10.22 32.73
C ILE A 31 1.41 -10.36 31.30
N THR A 32 2.19 -11.00 30.43
CA THR A 32 1.73 -11.23 29.05
C THR A 32 0.87 -12.49 28.94
N SER A 33 0.05 -12.62 27.89
CA SER A 33 -0.71 -13.84 27.61
C SER A 33 0.19 -15.06 27.45
N LYS A 34 1.43 -14.86 27.01
CA LYS A 34 2.47 -15.89 26.94
C LYS A 34 2.93 -16.31 28.34
N GLU A 35 3.28 -15.35 29.20
CA GLU A 35 3.64 -15.62 30.61
C GLU A 35 2.47 -16.26 31.38
N TYR A 36 1.24 -15.83 31.10
CA TYR A 36 0.02 -16.41 31.66
C TYR A 36 -0.12 -17.90 31.31
N MET A 37 0.19 -18.27 30.06
CA MET A 37 0.24 -19.64 29.54
C MET A 37 1.40 -20.47 30.09
N ASP A 38 2.62 -19.94 29.99
CA ASP A 38 3.85 -20.64 30.34
C ASP A 38 3.96 -20.90 31.85
N GLU A 39 3.58 -19.92 32.68
CA GLU A 39 3.61 -20.04 34.14
C GLU A 39 2.27 -20.48 34.76
N LYS A 40 1.30 -20.86 33.92
CA LYS A 40 -0.03 -21.35 34.33
C LYS A 40 -0.72 -20.48 35.38
N TRP A 41 -0.83 -19.18 35.10
CA TRP A 41 -1.36 -18.21 36.05
C TRP A 41 -2.82 -18.47 36.46
N TRP A 42 -3.60 -19.24 35.70
CA TRP A 42 -4.94 -19.68 36.09
C TRP A 42 -4.96 -20.70 37.24
N GLU A 43 -3.84 -21.34 37.57
CA GLU A 43 -3.75 -22.29 38.68
C GLU A 43 -3.46 -21.59 40.03
N ARG A 44 -3.05 -20.32 40.00
CA ARG A 44 -2.76 -19.52 41.20
C ARG A 44 -4.07 -19.03 41.82
N LYS A 45 -4.39 -19.48 43.03
CA LYS A 45 -5.66 -19.15 43.72
C LYS A 45 -5.66 -17.74 44.30
N ASP A 46 -4.47 -17.26 44.60
CA ASP A 46 -4.17 -16.00 45.27
C ASP A 46 -4.20 -14.82 44.28
N TRP A 47 -4.23 -15.08 42.97
CA TRP A 47 -4.23 -14.06 41.92
C TRP A 47 -5.45 -14.20 41.01
N LYS A 48 -6.15 -13.09 40.75
CA LYS A 48 -7.25 -13.04 39.78
C LYS A 48 -6.96 -12.09 38.63
N LEU A 49 -7.39 -12.50 37.45
CA LEU A 49 -7.35 -11.66 36.26
C LEU A 49 -8.41 -10.56 36.34
N ASP A 50 -7.98 -9.31 36.23
CA ASP A 50 -8.85 -8.16 36.05
C ASP A 50 -9.13 -7.97 34.54
N LYS A 51 -10.33 -8.38 34.12
CA LYS A 51 -10.77 -8.33 32.72
C LYS A 51 -11.07 -6.90 32.25
N GLU A 52 -11.37 -5.97 33.15
CA GLU A 52 -11.70 -4.58 32.80
C GLU A 52 -10.42 -3.77 32.56
N ARG A 53 -9.31 -4.18 33.19
CA ARG A 53 -7.98 -3.56 33.07
C ARG A 53 -7.01 -4.33 32.18
N THR A 54 -7.48 -5.40 31.54
CA THR A 54 -6.69 -6.15 30.55
C THR A 54 -6.55 -5.33 29.27
N GLY A 55 -5.30 -5.15 28.82
CA GLY A 55 -4.94 -4.27 27.72
C GLY A 55 -5.21 -4.85 26.32
N LYS A 56 -5.07 -4.02 25.30
CA LYS A 56 -5.11 -4.45 23.89
C LYS A 56 -3.85 -5.25 23.54
N ALA A 57 -3.96 -6.09 22.52
CA ALA A 57 -2.82 -6.85 22.01
C ALA A 57 -1.66 -5.90 21.67
N ARG A 58 -0.45 -6.22 22.15
CA ARG A 58 0.79 -5.54 21.78
C ARG A 58 1.68 -6.48 20.98
N LYS A 59 2.28 -5.92 19.93
CA LYS A 59 3.25 -6.63 19.09
C LYS A 59 4.54 -6.80 19.88
N ILE A 60 5.04 -8.03 20.01
CA ILE A 60 6.26 -8.33 20.76
C ILE A 60 7.38 -8.91 19.89
N LYS A 61 7.06 -9.30 18.66
CA LYS A 61 8.05 -9.74 17.68
C LYS A 61 7.66 -9.20 16.32
N ASP A 62 8.58 -8.46 15.71
CA ASP A 62 8.48 -8.08 14.31
C ASP A 62 8.70 -9.32 13.45
N GLY A 63 7.59 -9.92 13.01
CA GLY A 63 7.59 -10.89 11.91
C GLY A 63 7.35 -10.18 10.58
N TYR A 64 7.52 -10.91 9.48
CA TYR A 64 7.29 -10.37 8.13
C TYR A 64 5.80 -10.03 7.94
N GLU A 65 5.45 -8.76 8.12
CA GLU A 65 4.24 -8.17 7.57
C GLU A 65 4.55 -7.86 6.10
N PRO A 66 3.93 -8.53 5.11
CA PRO A 66 4.16 -8.19 3.71
C PRO A 66 3.84 -6.70 3.54
N PRO A 67 4.80 -5.86 3.11
CA PRO A 67 4.61 -4.40 3.06
C PRO A 67 3.58 -3.91 2.02
N ILE A 68 2.82 -4.81 1.41
CA ILE A 68 1.94 -4.53 0.26
C ILE A 68 0.73 -5.47 0.29
N THR A 69 -0.14 -5.35 1.30
CA THR A 69 -1.51 -5.93 1.24
C THR A 69 -2.47 -5.06 0.43
N ASP A 70 -2.05 -3.87 0.01
CA ASP A 70 -2.94 -2.79 -0.38
C ASP A 70 -2.89 -2.42 -1.88
N PHE A 71 -2.00 -3.02 -2.68
CA PHE A 71 -1.81 -2.67 -4.10
C PHE A 71 -2.71 -3.53 -5.00
N SER A 72 -4.03 -3.33 -4.89
CA SER A 72 -5.05 -3.96 -5.73
C SER A 72 -5.80 -2.90 -6.52
N PHE A 73 -5.82 -3.07 -7.84
CA PHE A 73 -6.52 -2.17 -8.76
C PHE A 73 -7.47 -2.95 -9.64
N GLN A 74 -8.54 -2.29 -10.08
CA GLN A 74 -9.62 -2.90 -10.83
C GLN A 74 -9.91 -2.14 -12.12
N SER A 75 -10.29 -2.87 -13.16
CA SER A 75 -10.82 -2.31 -14.40
C SER A 75 -12.23 -1.72 -14.22
N GLU A 76 -12.77 -1.08 -15.25
CA GLU A 76 -14.17 -0.64 -15.28
C GLU A 76 -15.17 -1.78 -15.05
N GLU A 77 -14.82 -2.99 -15.50
CA GLU A 77 -15.65 -4.18 -15.36
C GLU A 77 -15.53 -4.82 -13.96
N GLY A 78 -14.64 -4.30 -13.10
CA GLY A 78 -14.38 -4.79 -11.75
C GLY A 78 -13.36 -5.93 -11.68
N ASP A 79 -12.71 -6.26 -12.81
CA ASP A 79 -11.67 -7.28 -12.85
C ASP A 79 -10.39 -6.78 -12.20
N GLU A 80 -9.70 -7.67 -11.49
CA GLU A 80 -8.35 -7.42 -10.96
C GLU A 80 -7.41 -7.07 -12.11
N ALA A 81 -6.61 -6.01 -11.95
CA ALA A 81 -5.78 -5.46 -13.02
C ALA A 81 -4.31 -5.26 -12.60
N SER A 82 -3.90 -5.68 -11.40
CA SER A 82 -2.60 -5.29 -10.87
C SER A 82 -1.42 -5.98 -11.54
N TYR A 83 -1.66 -7.16 -12.08
CA TYR A 83 -0.67 -7.86 -12.90
C TYR A 83 -0.26 -7.06 -14.14
N LEU A 84 -1.14 -6.21 -14.69
CA LEU A 84 -0.86 -5.44 -15.91
C LEU A 84 0.29 -4.44 -15.77
N PHE A 85 0.58 -4.02 -14.54
CA PHE A 85 1.72 -3.16 -14.25
C PHE A 85 2.80 -3.85 -13.44
N LEU A 86 2.48 -4.81 -12.57
CA LEU A 86 3.51 -5.52 -11.78
C LEU A 86 4.29 -6.56 -12.58
N GLU A 87 3.62 -7.22 -13.55
CA GLU A 87 4.16 -8.32 -14.34
C GLU A 87 4.37 -7.93 -15.81
N ASN A 88 4.40 -6.62 -16.09
CA ASN A 88 4.61 -6.12 -17.45
C ASN A 88 6.09 -6.30 -17.87
N GLU A 89 6.30 -6.80 -19.09
CA GLU A 89 7.64 -6.95 -19.69
C GLU A 89 8.28 -5.59 -20.01
N ASN A 90 7.47 -4.57 -20.31
CA ASN A 90 7.93 -3.22 -20.56
C ASN A 90 8.00 -2.40 -19.26
N PRO A 91 8.86 -1.36 -19.22
CA PRO A 91 8.74 -0.34 -18.20
C PRO A 91 7.35 0.31 -18.23
N VAL A 92 6.80 0.57 -17.05
CA VAL A 92 5.46 1.13 -16.86
C VAL A 92 5.53 2.48 -16.18
N LEU A 93 4.86 3.47 -16.75
CA LEU A 93 4.58 4.75 -16.11
C LEU A 93 3.14 4.75 -15.58
N LEU A 94 2.99 4.79 -14.26
CA LEU A 94 1.71 4.95 -13.59
C LEU A 94 1.44 6.43 -13.34
N VAL A 95 0.35 6.94 -13.91
CA VAL A 95 -0.17 8.29 -13.66
C VAL A 95 -1.21 8.19 -12.54
N ILE A 96 -0.92 8.82 -11.40
CA ILE A 96 -1.74 8.72 -10.19
C ILE A 96 -2.53 10.01 -9.99
N ASN A 97 -3.85 9.88 -10.00
CA ASN A 97 -4.80 10.92 -9.67
C ASN A 97 -5.77 10.38 -8.60
N TYR A 98 -5.43 10.47 -7.31
CA TYR A 98 -6.31 9.89 -6.28
C TYR A 98 -7.72 10.50 -6.32
N ASP A 99 -7.87 11.74 -6.79
CA ASP A 99 -9.15 12.40 -7.02
C ASP A 99 -9.06 13.27 -8.28
N VAL A 100 -9.72 12.87 -9.36
CA VAL A 100 -9.66 13.56 -10.67
C VAL A 100 -10.29 14.96 -10.63
N GLU A 101 -11.25 15.21 -9.75
CA GLU A 101 -11.88 16.53 -9.60
C GLU A 101 -10.97 17.54 -8.88
N LYS A 102 -10.00 17.02 -8.12
CA LYS A 102 -8.98 17.81 -7.40
C LYS A 102 -7.63 17.79 -8.09
N ALA A 103 -7.52 17.24 -9.29
CA ALA A 103 -6.27 17.20 -10.02
C ALA A 103 -5.87 18.63 -10.42
N SER A 104 -4.60 18.96 -10.21
CA SER A 104 -4.03 20.24 -10.60
C SER A 104 -3.88 20.38 -12.13
N ASN A 105 -3.65 21.60 -12.62
CA ASN A 105 -3.69 21.94 -14.05
C ASN A 105 -2.54 21.34 -14.88
N GLU A 106 -1.53 20.76 -14.23
CA GLU A 106 -0.33 20.16 -14.82
C GLU A 106 -0.59 18.84 -15.59
N MET A 107 -1.86 18.48 -15.78
CA MET A 107 -2.25 17.30 -16.55
C MET A 107 -1.90 17.37 -18.03
N LYS A 108 -1.73 18.57 -18.60
CA LYS A 108 -1.31 18.73 -20.01
C LYS A 108 0.14 18.28 -20.20
N GLU A 109 0.99 18.62 -19.26
CA GLU A 109 2.40 18.20 -19.21
C GLU A 109 2.49 16.68 -19.01
N ILE A 110 1.64 16.11 -18.16
CA ILE A 110 1.54 14.65 -17.99
C ILE A 110 1.06 13.97 -19.26
N SER A 111 0.07 14.53 -19.95
CA SER A 111 -0.41 14.00 -21.24
C SER A 111 0.74 13.96 -22.25
N THR A 112 1.49 15.06 -22.38
CA THR A 112 2.68 15.16 -23.26
C THR A 112 3.76 14.13 -22.89
N LEU A 113 4.05 13.98 -21.60
CA LEU A 113 5.01 12.99 -21.11
C LEU A 113 4.55 11.55 -21.40
N SER A 114 3.26 11.29 -21.22
CA SER A 114 2.64 9.98 -21.45
C SER A 114 2.72 9.58 -22.92
N GLU A 115 2.40 10.50 -23.83
CA GLU A 115 2.56 10.29 -25.28
C GLU A 115 4.01 9.96 -25.65
N ALA A 116 4.98 10.69 -25.09
CA ALA A 116 6.40 10.44 -25.31
C ALA A 116 6.85 9.08 -24.76
N CYS A 117 6.29 8.64 -23.62
CA CYS A 117 6.54 7.33 -23.03
C CYS A 117 6.01 6.20 -23.93
N ILE A 118 4.75 6.30 -24.36
CA ILE A 118 4.12 5.32 -25.27
C ILE A 118 4.93 5.20 -26.56
N ALA A 119 5.35 6.32 -27.15
CA ALA A 119 6.18 6.33 -28.36
C ALA A 119 7.56 5.68 -28.19
N LYS A 120 8.02 5.47 -26.95
CA LYS A 120 9.29 4.82 -26.60
C LYS A 120 9.13 3.39 -26.08
N GLY A 121 7.92 2.83 -26.12
CA GLY A 121 7.63 1.48 -25.62
C GLY A 121 7.57 1.40 -24.10
N ILE A 122 7.27 2.52 -23.43
CA ILE A 122 6.91 2.55 -22.01
C ILE A 122 5.40 2.53 -21.94
N ASP A 123 4.83 1.51 -21.30
CA ASP A 123 3.39 1.41 -21.13
C ASP A 123 2.91 2.42 -20.09
N VAL A 124 1.75 3.03 -20.32
CA VAL A 124 1.20 4.06 -19.43
C VAL A 124 -0.17 3.63 -18.94
N PHE A 125 -0.40 3.75 -17.64
CA PHE A 125 -1.70 3.47 -17.02
C PHE A 125 -2.06 4.56 -16.01
N GLY A 126 -3.34 4.91 -15.95
CA GLY A 126 -3.88 5.84 -14.96
C GLY A 126 -4.43 5.09 -13.74
N LEU A 127 -4.22 5.61 -12.54
CA LEU A 127 -4.77 5.07 -11.30
C LEU A 127 -5.53 6.16 -10.55
N SER A 128 -6.74 5.86 -10.11
CA SER A 128 -7.58 6.81 -9.37
C SER A 128 -8.50 6.12 -8.36
N ALA A 129 -8.93 6.85 -7.33
CA ALA A 129 -10.01 6.40 -6.44
C ALA A 129 -11.37 7.05 -6.79
N SER A 130 -11.41 7.89 -7.84
CA SER A 130 -12.65 8.53 -8.30
C SER A 130 -13.58 7.54 -9.00
N PRO A 131 -14.90 7.82 -9.08
CA PRO A 131 -15.84 7.02 -9.85
C PRO A 131 -15.46 6.96 -11.34
N MET A 132 -15.69 5.82 -12.01
CA MET A 132 -15.27 5.62 -13.40
C MET A 132 -15.88 6.65 -14.37
N ALA A 133 -17.13 7.07 -14.15
CA ALA A 133 -17.76 8.13 -14.94
C ALA A 133 -17.01 9.47 -14.86
N SER A 134 -16.49 9.83 -13.68
CA SER A 134 -15.66 11.03 -13.50
C SER A 134 -14.30 10.86 -14.17
N ILE A 135 -13.72 9.65 -14.08
CA ILE A 135 -12.44 9.31 -14.74
C ILE A 135 -12.57 9.43 -16.25
N GLU A 136 -13.61 8.88 -16.87
CA GLU A 136 -13.77 8.91 -18.33
C GLU A 136 -13.99 10.34 -18.83
N THR A 137 -14.78 11.15 -18.13
CA THR A 137 -14.91 12.59 -18.43
C THR A 137 -13.56 13.29 -18.37
N PHE A 138 -12.80 13.05 -17.30
CA PHE A 138 -11.47 13.61 -17.11
C PHE A 138 -10.47 13.19 -18.20
N ARG A 139 -10.49 11.91 -18.62
CA ARG A 139 -9.67 11.41 -19.73
C ARG A 139 -10.01 12.12 -21.03
N HIS A 140 -11.28 12.36 -21.30
CA HIS A 140 -11.69 13.10 -22.49
C HIS A 140 -11.24 14.57 -22.47
N ASP A 141 -11.37 15.25 -21.32
CA ASP A 141 -10.98 16.65 -21.16
C ASP A 141 -9.49 16.89 -21.37
N TYR A 142 -8.64 15.96 -20.92
CA TYR A 142 -7.18 16.03 -21.05
C TYR A 142 -6.60 15.19 -22.19
N GLN A 143 -7.45 14.56 -23.00
CA GLN A 143 -7.09 13.71 -24.14
C GLN A 143 -6.12 12.58 -23.76
N LEU A 144 -6.37 11.91 -22.64
CA LEU A 144 -5.50 10.88 -22.09
C LEU A 144 -5.69 9.54 -22.84
N ALA A 145 -4.72 9.19 -23.68
CA ALA A 145 -4.75 8.02 -24.56
C ALA A 145 -4.42 6.68 -23.87
N PHE A 146 -4.42 6.62 -22.54
CA PHE A 146 -4.10 5.43 -21.74
C PHE A 146 -5.27 5.05 -20.83
N PRO A 147 -5.47 3.74 -20.53
CA PRO A 147 -6.59 3.30 -19.70
C PRO A 147 -6.36 3.65 -18.24
N TYR A 148 -7.47 3.78 -17.50
CA TYR A 148 -7.47 4.03 -16.06
C TYR A 148 -7.99 2.81 -15.29
N TYR A 149 -7.48 2.64 -14.08
CA TYR A 149 -7.89 1.62 -13.13
C TYR A 149 -8.24 2.26 -11.79
N GLN A 150 -9.23 1.68 -11.12
CA GLN A 150 -9.70 2.13 -9.82
C GLN A 150 -8.97 1.43 -8.69
N GLY A 151 -8.65 2.17 -7.63
CA GLY A 151 -8.03 1.64 -6.42
C GLY A 151 -8.40 2.46 -5.17
N ASP A 152 -7.83 2.10 -4.04
CA ASP A 152 -8.11 2.79 -2.77
C ASP A 152 -7.35 4.14 -2.66
N GLU A 153 -8.05 5.16 -2.18
CA GLU A 153 -7.53 6.53 -2.07
C GLU A 153 -6.33 6.62 -1.10
N LYS A 154 -6.36 5.89 0.02
CA LYS A 154 -5.27 5.90 1.01
C LYS A 154 -4.03 5.27 0.42
N VAL A 155 -4.20 4.20 -0.36
CA VAL A 155 -3.12 3.51 -1.08
C VAL A 155 -2.49 4.44 -2.11
N LEU A 156 -3.30 5.11 -2.94
CA LEU A 156 -2.77 6.06 -3.91
C LEU A 156 -1.97 7.19 -3.24
N LYS A 157 -2.46 7.69 -2.10
CA LYS A 157 -1.78 8.72 -1.30
C LYS A 157 -0.49 8.24 -0.62
N THR A 158 -0.34 6.95 -0.32
CA THR A 158 0.93 6.42 0.21
C THR A 158 1.97 6.25 -0.89
N ILE A 159 1.55 5.95 -2.12
CA ILE A 159 2.42 5.85 -3.30
C ILE A 159 2.96 7.25 -3.66
N VAL A 160 2.06 8.17 -4.02
CA VAL A 160 2.37 9.58 -4.33
C VAL A 160 1.35 10.49 -3.67
N ARG A 161 1.81 11.40 -2.79
CA ARG A 161 0.94 12.39 -2.13
C ARG A 161 0.44 13.51 -3.05
N ALA A 162 1.06 13.68 -4.21
CA ALA A 162 0.66 14.69 -5.18
C ALA A 162 -0.55 14.21 -6.01
N ASN A 163 -1.34 15.16 -6.51
CA ASN A 163 -2.51 14.91 -7.34
C ASN A 163 -2.57 15.94 -8.46
N PRO A 164 -1.95 15.67 -9.62
CA PRO A 164 -1.44 14.37 -10.05
C PRO A 164 -0.02 14.05 -9.53
N GLY A 165 0.40 12.80 -9.73
CA GLY A 165 1.79 12.38 -9.68
C GLY A 165 2.09 11.23 -10.64
N VAL A 166 3.36 10.91 -10.84
CA VAL A 166 3.78 9.80 -11.71
C VAL A 166 4.76 8.87 -11.00
N LEU A 167 4.68 7.57 -11.30
CA LEU A 167 5.51 6.51 -10.76
C LEU A 167 6.04 5.67 -11.91
N LEU A 168 7.36 5.51 -12.01
CA LEU A 168 8.00 4.63 -12.98
C LEU A 168 8.33 3.29 -12.31
N LEU A 169 7.93 2.20 -12.95
CA LEU A 169 8.09 0.83 -12.47
C LEU A 169 8.62 -0.07 -13.60
N LYS A 170 9.41 -1.08 -13.24
CA LYS A 170 9.90 -2.15 -14.11
C LYS A 170 10.11 -3.39 -13.26
N ASP A 171 9.62 -4.55 -13.66
CA ASP A 171 9.73 -5.81 -12.92
C ASP A 171 9.33 -5.68 -11.43
N ALA A 172 8.13 -5.12 -11.18
CA ALA A 172 7.61 -4.77 -9.85
C ALA A 172 8.52 -3.86 -8.98
N THR A 173 9.56 -3.26 -9.57
CA THR A 173 10.53 -2.41 -8.88
C THR A 173 10.29 -0.94 -9.20
N ILE A 174 10.19 -0.12 -8.16
CA ILE A 174 10.02 1.32 -8.29
C ILE A 174 11.36 1.96 -8.73
N LEU A 175 11.39 2.51 -9.94
CA LEU A 175 12.55 3.22 -10.50
C LEU A 175 12.58 4.70 -10.11
N GLY A 176 11.40 5.28 -9.87
CA GLY A 176 11.29 6.67 -9.42
C GLY A 176 9.84 7.12 -9.31
N LYS A 177 9.60 8.17 -8.53
CA LYS A 177 8.28 8.80 -8.38
C LYS A 177 8.39 10.30 -8.28
N TRP A 178 7.45 11.01 -8.88
CA TRP A 178 7.48 12.46 -9.00
C TRP A 178 6.10 13.09 -8.81
N PRO A 179 6.02 14.24 -8.14
CA PRO A 179 4.81 15.05 -8.17
C PRO A 179 4.67 15.72 -9.55
N SER A 180 3.44 16.11 -9.92
CA SER A 180 3.17 16.86 -11.17
C SER A 180 3.96 18.17 -11.30
N SER A 181 4.35 18.79 -10.19
CA SER A 181 5.15 20.01 -10.18
C SER A 181 6.63 19.83 -10.54
N SER A 182 7.11 18.58 -10.59
CA SER A 182 8.52 18.25 -10.85
C SER A 182 8.62 17.00 -11.70
N LEU A 183 7.91 16.99 -12.84
CA LEU A 183 7.92 15.85 -13.75
C LEU A 183 9.33 15.57 -14.31
N PRO A 184 9.68 14.28 -14.48
CA PRO A 184 10.93 13.90 -15.10
C PRO A 184 10.92 14.20 -16.60
N THR A 185 12.10 14.35 -17.19
CA THR A 185 12.26 14.35 -18.64
C THR A 185 12.38 12.93 -19.17
N MET A 186 12.18 12.74 -20.48
CA MET A 186 12.41 11.44 -21.13
C MET A 186 13.86 10.93 -20.97
N SER A 187 14.83 11.84 -20.85
CA SER A 187 16.23 11.47 -20.58
C SER A 187 16.36 10.86 -19.18
N ASP A 188 15.74 11.47 -18.17
CA ASP A 188 15.77 10.99 -16.79
C ASP A 188 15.11 9.60 -16.67
N LEU A 189 14.00 9.39 -17.37
CA LEU A 189 13.31 8.10 -17.40
C LEU A 189 14.20 7.02 -18.04
N SER A 190 14.81 7.32 -19.19
CA SER A 190 15.67 6.38 -19.91
C SER A 190 16.90 5.99 -19.08
N GLU A 191 17.51 6.95 -18.39
CA GLU A 191 18.64 6.69 -17.49
C GLU A 191 18.26 5.74 -16.36
N ARG A 192 17.09 5.94 -15.74
CA ARG A 192 16.60 5.05 -14.67
C ARG A 192 16.28 3.64 -15.15
N ILE A 193 15.75 3.50 -16.37
CA ILE A 193 15.44 2.20 -16.97
C ILE A 193 16.71 1.41 -17.32
N ASN A 194 17.77 2.09 -17.74
CA ASN A 194 19.03 1.47 -18.17
C ASN A 194 19.98 1.14 -17.01
N ASN A 195 19.85 1.82 -15.87
CA ASN A 195 20.68 1.60 -14.69
C ASN A 195 20.15 0.50 -13.74
N ASN A 196 19.08 -0.20 -14.13
CA ASN A 196 18.42 -1.28 -13.36
C ASN A 196 18.19 -2.52 -14.23
#